data_AF-A0A922LIN3-F1
#
_entry.id   AF-A0A922LIN3-F1
#
_cell.length_a   1.000
_cell.length_b   1.000
_cell.length_c   1.000
_cell.angle_alpha   90.00
_cell.angle_beta   90.00
_cell.angle_gamma   90.00
#
_symmetry.space_group_name_H-M   'P 1'
#
loop_
_entity.id
_entity.type
_entity.pdbx_description
1 polymer ?
#
loop_
_entity_poly.entity_id
_entity_poly.type
_entity_poly.pdbx_seq_one_letter_code
_entity_poly.pdbx_strand_id
1 'polypeptide(L)'
;MSAYRMYRLLYQKFHFYNYCIYNIQGRFFSKSNYKITTLFENATKQDISRSYINSVLSPLGDFTVSVSDCRDMNNNLPSTHLSFWPCLLNYASYHDCPELRRSLTNYILSDINEHSNATLMCTLKLLGIQERYTEFKSLYDYFLLRLNAVEKKVFQNDIAKSVARTPFWRDTPELLFSSETKKCDNSAIYEQMCSSALKFDTISSFFECMHKLSGSPRENVFYEFFNKLNGLEEEESVRLVSQLFQIMQTHRWIITYEIAECIQRWFANLKHERWSGVLSAFVNRLVVTKLL
;
A
#
# COMPACT_ATOMS: atom_id res chain seq x y z
N MET A 1 15.44 -12.41 28.15
CA MET A 1 14.59 -13.11 27.14
C MET A 1 14.30 -14.51 27.70
N SER A 2 13.03 -14.93 27.84
CA SER A 2 12.71 -16.20 28.53
C SER A 2 12.99 -17.44 27.66
N ALA A 3 13.44 -18.54 28.27
CA ALA A 3 13.74 -19.80 27.59
C ALA A 3 12.56 -20.36 26.76
N TYR A 4 11.32 -20.10 27.22
CA TYR A 4 10.10 -20.49 26.52
C TYR A 4 9.88 -19.73 25.19
N ARG A 5 10.18 -18.42 25.15
CA ARG A 5 10.14 -17.65 23.89
C ARG A 5 11.21 -18.13 22.91
N MET A 6 12.40 -18.44 23.41
CA MET A 6 13.51 -18.93 22.58
C MET A 6 13.19 -20.32 21.99
N TYR A 7 12.61 -21.22 22.79
CA TYR A 7 12.13 -22.53 22.34
C TYR A 7 11.02 -22.41 21.29
N ARG A 8 10.02 -21.54 21.51
CA ARG A 8 8.94 -21.30 20.55
C ARG A 8 9.45 -20.75 19.22
N LEU A 9 10.39 -19.79 19.24
CA LEU A 9 11.01 -19.23 18.03
C LEU A 9 11.84 -20.27 17.28
N LEU A 10 12.64 -21.07 17.98
CA LEU A 10 13.41 -22.16 17.38
C LEU A 10 12.50 -23.24 16.79
N TYR A 11 11.40 -23.57 17.48
CA TYR A 11 10.40 -24.53 17.02
C TYR A 11 9.64 -24.03 15.79
N GLN A 12 9.21 -22.76 15.77
CA GLN A 12 8.55 -22.12 14.62
C GLN A 12 9.51 -22.00 13.43
N LYS A 13 10.78 -21.66 13.65
CA LYS A 13 11.83 -21.59 12.63
C LYS A 13 12.14 -22.96 12.01
N PHE A 14 12.31 -23.99 12.86
CA PHE A 14 12.54 -25.36 12.42
C PHE A 14 11.35 -25.93 11.66
N HIS A 15 10.12 -25.63 12.10
CA HIS A 15 8.90 -25.99 11.35
C HIS A 15 8.76 -25.20 10.06
N PHE A 16 8.99 -23.90 10.03
CA PHE A 16 8.95 -23.12 8.77
C PHE A 16 9.91 -23.72 7.73
N TYR A 17 11.17 -23.94 8.10
CA TYR A 17 12.18 -24.49 7.20
C TYR A 17 11.83 -25.91 6.72
N ASN A 18 11.60 -26.84 7.65
CA ASN A 18 11.31 -28.23 7.27
C ASN A 18 9.93 -28.35 6.60
N TYR A 19 8.92 -27.65 7.08
CA TYR A 19 7.56 -27.80 6.55
C TYR A 19 7.40 -27.12 5.18
N CYS A 20 8.04 -25.97 4.92
CA CYS A 20 8.07 -25.39 3.58
C CYS A 20 8.93 -26.24 2.63
N ILE A 21 10.15 -26.64 3.03
CA ILE A 21 11.03 -27.43 2.16
C ILE A 21 10.47 -28.83 1.89
N TYR A 22 10.08 -29.60 2.91
CA TYR A 22 9.56 -30.96 2.71
C TYR A 22 8.24 -31.00 1.95
N ASN A 23 7.31 -30.06 2.19
CA ASN A 23 6.03 -30.09 1.47
C ASN A 23 6.17 -29.52 0.05
N ILE A 24 7.04 -28.52 -0.20
CA ILE A 24 7.31 -27.98 -1.54
C ILE A 24 8.20 -28.93 -2.34
N GLN A 25 9.10 -29.70 -1.72
CA GLN A 25 9.87 -30.72 -2.43
C GLN A 25 9.04 -32.00 -2.64
N GLY A 26 8.37 -32.50 -1.60
CA GLY A 26 7.67 -33.78 -1.62
C GLY A 26 6.52 -33.90 -2.63
N ARG A 27 5.91 -32.79 -3.06
CA ARG A 27 4.79 -32.80 -4.01
C ARG A 27 5.20 -32.62 -5.47
N PHE A 28 6.37 -32.02 -5.71
CA PHE A 28 6.80 -31.59 -7.05
C PHE A 28 7.90 -32.50 -7.62
N PHE A 29 8.62 -33.23 -6.77
CA PHE A 29 9.62 -34.23 -7.19
C PHE A 29 9.08 -35.68 -7.26
N SER A 30 7.81 -35.94 -6.92
CA SER A 30 7.28 -37.30 -6.76
C SER A 30 6.58 -37.90 -8.00
N LYS A 31 6.71 -37.33 -9.21
CA LYS A 31 6.17 -37.97 -10.43
C LYS A 31 7.26 -38.55 -11.31
N SER A 32 7.39 -39.87 -11.22
CA SER A 32 8.19 -40.72 -12.12
C SER A 32 7.72 -40.59 -13.58
N ASN A 33 8.66 -40.29 -14.48
CA ASN A 33 8.64 -40.57 -15.91
C ASN A 33 7.36 -40.21 -16.71
N TYR A 34 7.24 -38.95 -17.16
CA TYR A 34 6.53 -38.64 -18.40
C TYR A 34 7.25 -37.49 -19.14
N LYS A 35 8.10 -37.84 -20.12
CA LYS A 35 8.79 -36.99 -21.12
C LYS A 35 9.34 -35.66 -20.58
N ILE A 36 10.65 -35.62 -20.36
CA ILE A 36 11.45 -34.48 -19.86
C ILE A 36 11.10 -33.13 -20.52
N THR A 37 10.77 -33.10 -21.81
CA THR A 37 10.36 -31.87 -22.53
C THR A 37 8.97 -31.34 -22.16
N THR A 38 7.97 -32.21 -21.95
CA THR A 38 6.65 -31.79 -21.41
C THR A 38 6.69 -31.51 -19.90
N LEU A 39 7.73 -31.97 -19.19
CA LEU A 39 7.98 -31.63 -17.78
C LEU A 39 8.49 -30.21 -17.62
N PHE A 40 9.31 -29.66 -18.53
CA PHE A 40 9.72 -28.24 -18.48
C PHE A 40 8.57 -27.28 -18.87
N GLU A 41 7.70 -27.69 -19.80
CA GLU A 41 6.50 -26.92 -20.18
C GLU A 41 5.37 -26.96 -19.12
N ASN A 42 5.41 -27.93 -18.20
CA ASN A 42 4.48 -28.03 -17.06
C ASN A 42 5.09 -27.60 -15.72
N ALA A 43 6.41 -27.67 -15.53
CA ALA A 43 7.11 -27.17 -14.34
C ALA A 43 7.18 -25.64 -14.32
N THR A 44 7.19 -25.01 -15.49
CA THR A 44 6.93 -23.56 -15.64
C THR A 44 5.50 -23.15 -15.31
N LYS A 45 4.56 -24.11 -15.16
CA LYS A 45 3.13 -23.88 -14.90
C LYS A 45 2.68 -24.28 -13.50
N GLN A 46 3.53 -24.86 -12.68
CA GLN A 46 3.16 -25.14 -11.31
C GLN A 46 3.58 -23.97 -10.40
N ASP A 47 2.85 -22.86 -10.58
CA ASP A 47 2.82 -21.80 -9.60
C ASP A 47 2.49 -22.40 -8.23
N ILE A 48 3.28 -22.04 -7.21
CA ILE A 48 2.94 -22.38 -5.83
C ILE A 48 1.65 -21.62 -5.53
N SER A 49 0.54 -22.35 -5.45
CA SER A 49 -0.77 -21.73 -5.31
C SER A 49 -0.87 -20.96 -3.99
N ARG A 50 -1.54 -19.81 -4.02
CA ARG A 50 -1.83 -19.02 -2.81
C ARG A 50 -2.54 -19.86 -1.75
N SER A 51 -3.43 -20.76 -2.15
CA SER A 51 -4.12 -21.69 -1.24
C SER A 51 -3.16 -22.61 -0.51
N TYR A 52 -2.09 -23.03 -1.16
CA TYR A 52 -1.09 -23.90 -0.57
C TYR A 52 -0.22 -23.15 0.44
N ILE A 53 0.31 -21.97 0.08
CA ILE A 53 1.04 -21.12 1.03
C ILE A 53 0.17 -20.80 2.25
N ASN A 54 -1.10 -20.47 2.03
CA ASN A 54 -2.06 -20.25 3.11
C ASN A 54 -2.18 -21.46 4.04
N SER A 55 -2.35 -22.67 3.48
CA SER A 55 -2.49 -23.90 4.28
C SER A 55 -1.24 -24.26 5.08
N VAL A 56 -0.07 -23.89 4.56
CA VAL A 56 1.24 -24.20 5.16
C VAL A 56 1.57 -23.20 6.27
N LEU A 57 1.28 -21.92 6.08
CA LEU A 57 1.70 -20.86 6.99
C LEU A 57 0.64 -20.48 8.03
N SER A 58 -0.65 -20.71 7.75
CA SER A 58 -1.72 -20.38 8.71
C SER A 58 -1.54 -20.99 10.11
N PRO A 59 -1.01 -22.23 10.27
CA PRO A 59 -0.79 -22.78 11.61
C PRO A 59 0.39 -22.15 12.35
N LEU A 60 1.33 -21.51 11.63
CA LEU A 60 2.55 -20.92 12.22
C LEU A 60 2.29 -19.53 12.83
N GLY A 61 1.29 -18.82 12.31
CA GLY A 61 0.96 -17.45 12.71
C GLY A 61 2.03 -16.45 12.28
N ASP A 62 2.20 -15.38 13.06
CA ASP A 62 3.27 -14.41 12.84
C ASP A 62 4.57 -14.83 13.57
N PHE A 63 5.70 -14.78 12.87
CA PHE A 63 7.00 -15.21 13.35
C PHE A 63 8.14 -14.52 12.60
N THR A 64 9.31 -14.47 13.23
CA THR A 64 10.52 -13.91 12.62
C THR A 64 11.33 -14.99 11.90
N VAL A 65 11.93 -14.64 10.77
CA VAL A 65 12.85 -15.51 10.02
C VAL A 65 14.16 -14.76 9.81
N SER A 66 15.30 -15.43 9.95
CA SER A 66 16.59 -14.77 9.73
C SER A 66 16.94 -14.72 8.24
N VAL A 67 17.75 -13.75 7.85
CA VAL A 67 18.25 -13.60 6.47
C VAL A 67 18.94 -14.89 5.99
N SER A 68 19.71 -15.56 6.85
CA SER A 68 20.36 -16.83 6.50
C SER A 68 19.36 -17.93 6.18
N ASP A 69 18.28 -18.06 6.97
CA ASP A 69 17.25 -19.08 6.72
C ASP A 69 16.54 -18.84 5.37
N CYS A 70 16.31 -17.56 5.04
CA CYS A 70 15.74 -17.19 3.75
C CYS A 70 16.69 -17.49 2.58
N ARG A 71 18.01 -17.27 2.75
CA ARG A 71 19.02 -17.66 1.76
C ARG A 71 19.07 -19.17 1.57
N ASP A 72 19.08 -19.92 2.66
CA ASP A 72 19.07 -21.38 2.62
C ASP A 72 17.82 -21.87 1.89
N MET A 73 16.66 -21.29 2.19
CA MET A 73 15.43 -21.59 1.46
C MET A 73 15.54 -21.22 -0.03
N ASN A 74 16.10 -20.05 -0.37
CA ASN A 74 16.29 -19.62 -1.76
C ASN A 74 17.17 -20.58 -2.56
N ASN A 75 18.28 -21.02 -1.98
CA ASN A 75 19.22 -21.96 -2.59
C ASN A 75 18.59 -23.33 -2.87
N ASN A 76 17.56 -23.69 -2.08
CA ASN A 76 16.82 -24.94 -2.24
C ASN A 76 15.56 -24.81 -3.11
N LEU A 77 15.18 -23.58 -3.51
CA LEU A 77 14.09 -23.36 -4.46
C LEU A 77 14.61 -23.59 -5.89
N PRO A 78 13.88 -24.34 -6.74
CA PRO A 78 14.25 -24.44 -8.15
C PRO A 78 14.25 -23.06 -8.81
N SER A 79 15.23 -22.81 -9.68
CA SER A 79 15.44 -21.52 -10.38
C SER A 79 14.24 -21.03 -11.20
N THR A 80 13.25 -21.88 -11.43
CA THR A 80 12.01 -21.58 -12.14
C THR A 80 10.92 -20.93 -11.28
N HIS A 81 11.04 -20.88 -9.94
CA HIS A 81 9.97 -20.39 -9.05
C HIS A 81 10.04 -18.88 -8.74
N LEU A 82 10.01 -18.06 -9.79
CA LEU A 82 10.03 -16.60 -9.68
C LEU A 82 8.82 -16.02 -8.92
N SER A 83 7.72 -16.78 -8.79
CA SER A 83 6.46 -16.38 -8.13
C SER A 83 6.40 -16.68 -6.63
N PHE A 84 7.36 -17.40 -6.06
CA PHE A 84 7.32 -17.78 -4.64
C PHE A 84 7.37 -16.58 -3.69
N TRP A 85 8.41 -15.75 -3.81
CA TRP A 85 8.64 -14.61 -2.91
C TRP A 85 7.51 -13.56 -2.94
N PRO A 86 6.98 -13.14 -4.12
CA PRO A 86 5.81 -12.27 -4.17
C PRO A 86 4.60 -12.86 -3.45
N CYS A 87 4.32 -14.16 -3.62
CA CYS A 87 3.21 -14.83 -2.96
C CYS A 87 3.38 -14.89 -1.44
N LEU A 88 4.60 -15.14 -0.95
CA LEU A 88 4.92 -15.16 0.47
C LEU A 88 4.81 -13.76 1.12
N LEU A 89 5.29 -12.72 0.44
CA LEU A 89 5.11 -11.33 0.88
C LEU A 89 3.65 -10.93 0.95
N ASN A 90 2.88 -11.29 -0.08
CA ASN A 90 1.44 -11.04 -0.13
C ASN A 90 0.73 -11.78 1.02
N TYR A 91 1.07 -13.04 1.29
CA TYR A 91 0.56 -13.78 2.44
C TYR A 91 0.76 -12.99 3.74
N ALA A 92 2.00 -12.59 4.03
CA ALA A 92 2.34 -11.84 5.23
C ALA A 92 1.55 -10.54 5.35
N SER A 93 1.29 -9.87 4.21
CA SER A 93 0.47 -8.66 4.19
C SER A 93 -1.03 -8.92 4.39
N TYR A 94 -1.58 -9.99 3.82
CA TYR A 94 -3.01 -10.29 3.86
C TYR A 94 -3.47 -10.85 5.20
N HIS A 95 -2.59 -11.57 5.90
CA HIS A 95 -2.89 -12.19 7.21
C HIS A 95 -2.34 -11.39 8.38
N ASP A 96 -1.99 -10.12 8.15
CA ASP A 96 -1.44 -9.19 9.14
C ASP A 96 -0.34 -9.82 10.00
N CYS A 97 0.72 -10.32 9.35
CA CYS A 97 1.89 -10.91 9.99
C CYS A 97 3.05 -9.90 9.95
N PRO A 98 3.09 -8.88 10.83
CA PRO A 98 4.08 -7.80 10.77
C PRO A 98 5.52 -8.27 10.96
N GLU A 99 5.79 -9.25 11.83
CA GLU A 99 7.13 -9.76 12.09
C GLU A 99 7.68 -10.56 10.90
N LEU A 100 6.84 -11.41 10.32
CA LEU A 100 7.17 -12.14 9.10
C LEU A 100 7.40 -11.18 7.94
N ARG A 101 6.50 -10.20 7.76
CA ARG A 101 6.63 -9.15 6.75
C ARG A 101 7.95 -8.41 6.89
N ARG A 102 8.33 -7.99 8.11
CA ARG A 102 9.60 -7.29 8.38
C ARG A 102 10.81 -8.17 8.06
N SER A 103 10.77 -9.43 8.47
CA SER A 103 11.83 -10.42 8.22
C SER A 103 12.07 -10.61 6.72
N LEU A 104 10.99 -10.83 5.96
CA LEU A 104 11.06 -11.03 4.51
C LEU A 104 11.55 -9.78 3.78
N THR A 105 11.06 -8.60 4.14
CA THR A 105 11.53 -7.33 3.58
C THR A 105 13.03 -7.12 3.84
N ASN A 106 13.52 -7.43 5.03
CA ASN A 106 14.95 -7.31 5.36
C ASN A 106 15.83 -8.26 4.55
N TYR A 107 15.38 -9.50 4.36
CA TYR A 107 16.06 -10.46 3.51
C TYR A 107 16.16 -9.95 2.07
N ILE A 108 15.02 -9.54 1.48
CA ILE A 108 14.98 -9.09 0.09
C ILE A 108 15.85 -7.84 -0.14
N LEU A 109 15.88 -6.92 0.82
CA LEU A 109 16.75 -5.75 0.74
C LEU A 109 18.24 -6.10 0.87
N SER A 110 18.59 -7.17 1.59
CA SER A 110 19.98 -7.61 1.74
C SER A 110 20.53 -8.18 0.44
N ASP A 111 19.68 -8.86 -0.35
CA ASP A 111 20.07 -9.59 -1.56
C ASP A 111 19.26 -9.10 -2.79
N ILE A 112 19.13 -7.77 -2.94
CA ILE A 112 18.22 -7.11 -3.91
C ILE A 112 18.38 -7.58 -5.37
N ASN A 113 19.61 -7.95 -5.77
CA ASN A 113 19.91 -8.37 -7.13
C ASN A 113 19.39 -9.78 -7.46
N GLU A 114 19.17 -10.62 -6.44
CA GLU A 114 18.72 -12.01 -6.58
C GLU A 114 17.21 -12.14 -6.80
N HIS A 115 16.47 -11.03 -6.64
CA HIS A 115 15.02 -11.03 -6.66
C HIS A 115 14.44 -10.50 -7.97
N SER A 116 13.27 -11.04 -8.35
CA SER A 116 12.53 -10.61 -9.54
C SER A 116 11.94 -9.21 -9.37
N ASN A 117 11.64 -8.53 -10.49
CA ASN A 117 11.00 -7.21 -10.46
C ASN A 117 9.63 -7.24 -9.74
N ALA A 118 8.89 -8.35 -9.84
CA ALA A 118 7.63 -8.52 -9.10
C ALA A 118 7.85 -8.58 -7.58
N THR A 119 8.89 -9.29 -7.14
CA THR A 119 9.28 -9.35 -5.71
C THR A 119 9.67 -7.98 -5.19
N LEU A 120 10.46 -7.23 -5.96
CA LEU A 120 10.86 -5.87 -5.60
C LEU A 120 9.67 -4.92 -5.53
N MET A 121 8.72 -5.01 -6.46
CA MET A 121 7.49 -4.21 -6.41
C MET A 121 6.63 -4.52 -5.16
N CYS A 122 6.45 -5.81 -4.82
CA CYS A 122 5.78 -6.19 -3.56
C CYS A 122 6.52 -5.65 -2.34
N THR A 123 7.86 -5.72 -2.34
CA THR A 123 8.69 -5.21 -1.24
C THR A 123 8.56 -3.70 -1.10
N LEU A 124 8.55 -2.96 -2.21
CA LEU A 124 8.35 -1.51 -2.23
C LEU A 124 7.00 -1.12 -1.62
N LYS A 125 5.91 -1.80 -2.01
CA LYS A 125 4.59 -1.60 -1.41
C LYS A 125 4.61 -1.82 0.12
N LEU A 126 5.29 -2.86 0.58
CA LEU A 126 5.37 -3.19 2.00
C LEU A 126 6.21 -2.20 2.80
N LEU A 127 7.29 -1.66 2.23
CA LEU A 127 8.08 -0.61 2.87
C LEU A 127 7.25 0.65 3.13
N GLY A 128 6.35 1.01 2.20
CA GLY A 128 5.40 2.10 2.40
C GLY A 128 4.43 1.84 3.54
N ILE A 129 3.88 0.63 3.64
CA ILE A 129 2.98 0.21 4.74
C ILE A 129 3.72 0.18 6.09
N GLN A 130 4.99 -0.22 6.09
CA GLN A 130 5.84 -0.27 7.29
C GLN A 130 6.42 1.10 7.66
N GLU A 131 6.13 2.16 6.90
CA GLU A 131 6.66 3.51 7.07
C GLU A 131 8.20 3.59 7.06
N ARG A 132 8.85 2.65 6.36
CA ARG A 132 10.31 2.56 6.20
C ARG A 132 10.77 3.37 5.00
N TYR A 133 10.64 4.70 5.10
CA TYR A 133 10.76 5.60 3.94
C TYR A 133 12.20 5.72 3.38
N THR A 134 13.23 5.56 4.21
CA THR A 134 14.63 5.58 3.75
C THR A 134 14.93 4.38 2.85
N GLU A 135 14.55 3.18 3.27
CA GLU A 135 14.69 1.97 2.47
C GLU A 135 13.74 1.98 1.27
N PHE A 136 12.53 2.54 1.42
CA PHE A 136 11.60 2.75 0.31
C PHE A 136 12.25 3.56 -0.80
N LYS A 137 12.86 4.73 -0.48
CA LYS A 137 13.49 5.59 -1.48
C LYS A 137 14.64 4.89 -2.18
N SER A 138 15.49 4.22 -1.40
CA SER A 138 16.63 3.47 -1.93
C SER A 138 16.19 2.37 -2.91
N LEU A 139 15.15 1.60 -2.54
CA LEU A 139 14.59 0.57 -3.41
C LEU A 139 13.88 1.16 -4.63
N TYR A 140 13.13 2.25 -4.46
CA TYR A 140 12.42 2.94 -5.55
C TYR A 140 13.39 3.42 -6.64
N ASP A 141 14.45 4.12 -6.26
CA ASP A 141 15.44 4.65 -7.20
C ASP A 141 16.17 3.52 -7.93
N TYR A 142 16.59 2.48 -7.19
CA TYR A 142 17.17 1.27 -7.79
C TYR A 142 16.19 0.58 -8.75
N PHE A 143 14.92 0.43 -8.36
CA PHE A 143 13.91 -0.25 -9.16
C PHE A 143 13.67 0.48 -10.48
N LEU A 144 13.55 1.81 -10.46
CA LEU A 144 13.39 2.61 -11.69
C LEU A 144 14.59 2.51 -12.64
N LEU A 145 15.81 2.35 -12.12
CA LEU A 145 17.01 2.15 -12.93
C LEU A 145 17.07 0.74 -13.53
N ARG A 146 16.59 -0.26 -12.79
CA ARG A 146 16.59 -1.68 -13.21
C ARG A 146 15.57 -1.99 -14.30
N LEU A 147 14.39 -1.36 -14.25
CA LEU A 147 13.31 -1.65 -15.20
C LEU A 147 13.66 -1.20 -16.62
N ASN A 148 13.43 -2.06 -17.61
CA ASN A 148 13.50 -1.65 -19.02
C ASN A 148 12.24 -0.85 -19.44
N ALA A 149 12.24 -0.28 -20.65
CA ALA A 149 11.15 0.58 -21.12
C ALA A 149 9.77 -0.11 -21.19
N VAL A 150 9.73 -1.42 -21.44
CA VAL A 150 8.48 -2.20 -21.45
C VAL A 150 8.00 -2.42 -20.01
N GLU A 151 8.89 -2.86 -19.13
CA GLU A 151 8.56 -3.11 -17.73
C GLU A 151 8.16 -1.84 -16.98
N LYS A 152 8.77 -0.69 -17.29
CA LYS A 152 8.36 0.61 -16.75
C LYS A 152 6.88 0.87 -17.02
N LYS A 153 6.39 0.58 -18.23
CA LYS A 153 4.96 0.72 -18.57
C LYS A 153 4.07 -0.28 -17.84
N VAL A 154 4.57 -1.49 -17.58
CA VAL A 154 3.83 -2.54 -16.85
C VAL A 154 3.67 -2.18 -15.37
N PHE A 155 4.75 -1.75 -14.71
CA PHE A 155 4.75 -1.44 -13.28
C PHE A 155 4.35 -0.01 -12.95
N GLN A 156 4.22 0.88 -13.95
CA GLN A 156 3.95 2.31 -13.78
C GLN A 156 2.86 2.63 -12.75
N ASN A 157 1.68 2.03 -12.91
CA ASN A 157 0.54 2.29 -12.03
C ASN A 157 0.79 1.75 -10.61
N ASP A 158 1.43 0.59 -10.48
CA ASP A 158 1.78 0.02 -9.18
C ASP A 158 2.83 0.86 -8.44
N ILE A 159 3.80 1.41 -9.17
CA ILE A 159 4.79 2.36 -8.64
C ILE A 159 4.09 3.63 -8.21
N ALA A 160 3.25 4.24 -9.07
CA ALA A 160 2.50 5.45 -8.75
C ALA A 160 1.65 5.28 -7.48
N LYS A 161 0.88 4.19 -7.36
CA LYS A 161 0.11 3.85 -6.15
C LYS A 161 0.97 3.70 -4.90
N SER A 162 2.19 3.17 -5.05
CA SER A 162 3.09 2.96 -3.91
C SER A 162 3.68 4.29 -3.45
N VAL A 163 4.14 5.10 -4.39
CA VAL A 163 4.77 6.41 -4.15
C VAL A 163 3.75 7.42 -3.60
N ALA A 164 2.52 7.43 -4.11
CA ALA A 164 1.44 8.33 -3.71
C ALA A 164 1.10 8.29 -2.21
N ARG A 165 1.49 7.23 -1.50
CA ARG A 165 1.22 7.01 -0.06
C ARG A 165 2.41 7.36 0.84
N THR A 166 3.45 7.97 0.30
CA THR A 166 4.73 8.20 0.98
C THR A 166 5.11 9.68 0.97
N PRO A 167 6.16 10.10 1.71
CA PRO A 167 6.71 11.45 1.60
C PRO A 167 7.13 11.83 0.17
N PHE A 168 7.34 10.86 -0.72
CA PHE A 168 7.76 11.06 -2.11
C PHE A 168 6.59 11.22 -3.09
N TRP A 169 5.36 11.44 -2.58
CA TRP A 169 4.14 11.51 -3.39
C TRP A 169 4.21 12.50 -4.56
N ARG A 170 5.09 13.53 -4.50
CA ARG A 170 5.33 14.49 -5.59
C ARG A 170 5.93 13.88 -6.85
N ASP A 171 6.50 12.69 -6.80
CA ASP A 171 6.98 11.97 -7.99
C ASP A 171 5.81 11.30 -8.76
N THR A 172 4.62 11.20 -8.15
CA THR A 172 3.45 10.50 -8.70
C THR A 172 2.92 11.12 -10.00
N PRO A 173 2.76 12.45 -10.15
CA PRO A 173 2.22 13.05 -11.38
C PRO A 173 3.03 12.71 -12.63
N GLU A 174 4.36 12.67 -12.55
CA GLU A 174 5.22 12.28 -13.67
C GLU A 174 4.97 10.83 -14.11
N LEU A 175 4.73 9.96 -13.12
CA LEU A 175 4.36 8.56 -13.34
C LEU A 175 2.93 8.42 -13.88
N LEU A 176 2.04 9.40 -13.71
CA LEU A 176 0.67 9.33 -14.25
C LEU A 176 0.55 9.97 -15.63
N PHE A 177 1.32 11.02 -15.93
CA PHE A 177 1.22 11.76 -17.20
C PHE A 177 1.45 10.87 -18.43
N SER A 178 2.35 9.89 -18.34
CA SER A 178 2.56 8.92 -19.43
C SER A 178 1.47 7.84 -19.53
N SER A 179 0.58 7.74 -18.52
CA SER A 179 -0.57 6.83 -18.49
C SER A 179 -1.88 7.46 -18.94
N GLU A 180 -2.04 8.80 -18.84
CA GLU A 180 -3.26 9.55 -19.17
C GLU A 180 -3.63 9.52 -20.67
N THR A 181 -2.73 9.05 -21.53
CA THR A 181 -3.07 8.67 -22.93
C THR A 181 -4.02 7.48 -23.01
N LYS A 182 -4.18 6.73 -21.92
CA LYS A 182 -5.20 5.70 -21.72
C LYS A 182 -6.20 6.24 -20.70
N LYS A 183 -7.51 6.16 -20.98
CA LYS A 183 -8.61 6.52 -20.06
C LYS A 183 -8.60 5.63 -18.79
N CYS A 184 -7.62 5.80 -17.91
CA CYS A 184 -7.51 5.09 -16.65
C CYS A 184 -8.01 6.02 -15.53
N ASP A 185 -8.93 5.52 -14.71
CA ASP A 185 -9.39 6.27 -13.54
C ASP A 185 -8.30 6.27 -12.46
N ASN A 186 -7.64 7.43 -12.31
CA ASN A 186 -6.58 7.65 -11.34
C ASN A 186 -7.09 8.25 -10.02
N SER A 187 -8.41 8.34 -9.81
CA SER A 187 -9.00 9.02 -8.64
C SER A 187 -8.49 8.44 -7.32
N ALA A 188 -8.38 7.11 -7.21
CA ALA A 188 -7.85 6.46 -6.00
C ALA A 188 -6.37 6.78 -5.70
N ILE A 189 -5.59 7.17 -6.72
CA ILE A 189 -4.19 7.58 -6.55
C ILE A 189 -4.15 9.04 -6.09
N TYR A 190 -4.94 9.91 -6.70
CA TYR A 190 -5.08 11.30 -6.29
C TYR A 190 -5.62 11.42 -4.85
N GLU A 191 -6.56 10.57 -4.43
CA GLU A 191 -6.99 10.49 -3.02
C GLU A 191 -5.83 10.17 -2.07
N GLN A 192 -4.95 9.23 -2.45
CA GLN A 192 -3.78 8.88 -1.65
C GLN A 192 -2.78 10.03 -1.58
N MET A 193 -2.62 10.78 -2.67
CA MET A 193 -1.82 12.00 -2.68
C MET A 193 -2.40 13.06 -1.74
N CYS A 194 -3.72 13.24 -1.68
CA CYS A 194 -4.36 14.14 -0.72
C CYS A 194 -4.00 13.76 0.73
N SER A 195 -4.15 12.48 1.10
CA SER A 195 -3.76 11.98 2.42
C SER A 195 -2.27 12.18 2.71
N SER A 196 -1.39 11.90 1.74
CA SER A 196 0.06 12.09 1.89
C SER A 196 0.45 13.56 2.02
N ALA A 197 -0.19 14.47 1.29
CA ALA A 197 0.03 15.90 1.39
C ALA A 197 -0.32 16.40 2.80
N LEU A 198 -1.44 15.96 3.38
CA LEU A 198 -1.81 16.29 4.77
C LEU A 198 -0.83 15.71 5.80
N LYS A 199 -0.27 14.53 5.54
CA LYS A 199 0.62 13.82 6.47
C LYS A 199 2.05 14.34 6.44
N PHE A 200 2.60 14.60 5.25
CA PHE A 200 4.04 14.81 5.05
C PHE A 200 4.43 16.19 4.52
N ASP A 201 3.46 17.02 4.13
CA ASP A 201 3.70 18.33 3.51
C ASP A 201 2.85 19.41 4.20
N THR A 202 2.82 20.58 3.57
CA THR A 202 1.97 21.72 3.89
C THR A 202 0.53 21.45 3.50
N ILE A 203 -0.41 22.00 4.28
CA ILE A 203 -1.85 21.90 3.99
C ILE A 203 -2.24 22.53 2.64
N SER A 204 -1.46 23.48 2.13
CA SER A 204 -1.65 24.03 0.78
C SER A 204 -1.51 22.95 -0.31
N SER A 205 -0.58 22.00 -0.13
CA SER A 205 -0.34 20.91 -1.07
C SER A 205 -1.52 19.93 -1.16
N PHE A 206 -2.34 19.85 -0.11
CA PHE A 206 -3.59 19.08 -0.14
C PHE A 206 -4.55 19.64 -1.19
N PHE A 207 -4.69 20.97 -1.29
CA PHE A 207 -5.57 21.58 -2.28
C PHE A 207 -5.07 21.37 -3.72
N GLU A 208 -3.75 21.41 -3.95
CA GLU A 208 -3.17 21.05 -5.25
C GLU A 208 -3.63 19.65 -5.71
N CYS A 209 -3.66 18.69 -4.78
CA CYS A 209 -4.12 17.34 -5.05
C CYS A 209 -5.64 17.26 -5.25
N MET A 210 -6.41 17.97 -4.41
CA MET A 210 -7.87 17.98 -4.47
C MET A 210 -8.40 18.51 -5.80
N HIS A 211 -7.73 19.49 -6.41
CA HIS A 211 -8.05 20.00 -7.74
C HIS A 211 -7.87 18.98 -8.87
N LYS A 212 -7.18 17.86 -8.64
CA LYS A 212 -6.98 16.79 -9.62
C LYS A 212 -8.05 15.70 -9.54
N LEU A 213 -8.89 15.71 -8.51
CA LEU A 213 -9.93 14.70 -8.34
C LEU A 213 -11.10 14.92 -9.30
N SER A 214 -11.51 13.85 -9.97
CA SER A 214 -12.66 13.87 -10.88
C SER A 214 -14.01 13.77 -10.17
N GLY A 215 -14.02 13.28 -8.92
CA GLY A 215 -15.21 13.11 -8.09
C GLY A 215 -14.91 13.39 -6.62
N SER A 216 -15.95 13.34 -5.78
CA SER A 216 -15.79 13.55 -4.33
C SER A 216 -14.85 12.49 -3.77
N PRO A 217 -13.83 12.87 -2.97
CA PRO A 217 -12.99 11.89 -2.32
C PRO A 217 -13.78 11.12 -1.26
N ARG A 218 -13.22 9.98 -0.85
CA ARG A 218 -13.69 9.22 0.32
C ARG A 218 -13.67 10.05 1.60
N GLU A 219 -14.55 9.68 2.51
CA GLU A 219 -14.76 10.38 3.78
C GLU A 219 -13.48 10.53 4.63
N ASN A 220 -12.59 9.53 4.59
CA ASN A 220 -11.34 9.56 5.36
C ASN A 220 -10.45 10.77 5.00
N VAL A 221 -10.47 11.21 3.74
CA VAL A 221 -9.71 12.37 3.29
C VAL A 221 -10.23 13.65 3.96
N PHE A 222 -11.56 13.79 4.09
CA PHE A 222 -12.16 14.91 4.81
C PHE A 222 -11.86 14.84 6.31
N TYR A 223 -11.99 13.66 6.93
CA TYR A 223 -11.66 13.51 8.35
C TYR A 223 -10.19 13.84 8.64
N GLU A 224 -9.25 13.39 7.81
CA GLU A 224 -7.83 13.73 7.92
C GLU A 224 -7.60 15.25 7.81
N PHE A 225 -8.28 15.92 6.87
CA PHE A 225 -8.21 17.38 6.71
C PHE A 225 -8.71 18.10 7.96
N PHE A 226 -9.93 17.81 8.42
CA PHE A 226 -10.52 18.47 9.59
C PHE A 226 -9.73 18.18 10.88
N ASN A 227 -9.18 16.98 11.02
CA ASN A 227 -8.30 16.65 12.14
C ASN A 227 -7.03 17.50 12.12
N LYS A 228 -6.47 17.80 10.93
CA LYS A 228 -5.28 18.64 10.79
C LYS A 228 -5.55 20.10 11.22
N LEU A 229 -6.76 20.61 10.99
CA LEU A 229 -7.14 21.97 11.36
C LEU A 229 -7.12 22.22 12.88
N ASN A 230 -7.35 21.18 13.70
CA ASN A 230 -7.36 21.32 15.16
C ASN A 230 -6.03 21.82 15.76
N GLY A 231 -4.93 21.73 15.00
CA GLY A 231 -3.61 22.23 15.39
C GLY A 231 -3.26 23.64 14.87
N LEU A 232 -4.17 24.30 14.15
CA LEU A 232 -3.93 25.60 13.51
C LEU A 232 -4.67 26.72 14.24
N GLU A 233 -4.28 27.96 13.94
CA GLU A 233 -5.04 29.13 14.38
C GLU A 233 -6.41 29.18 13.71
N GLU A 234 -7.40 29.75 14.40
CA GLU A 234 -8.80 29.77 13.93
C GLU A 234 -8.95 30.48 12.58
N GLU A 235 -8.34 31.66 12.42
CA GLU A 235 -8.38 32.44 11.19
C GLU A 235 -7.81 31.66 9.99
N GLU A 236 -6.67 31.00 10.19
CA GLU A 236 -6.07 30.15 9.17
C GLU A 236 -7.00 28.97 8.84
N SER A 237 -7.56 28.33 9.85
CA SER A 237 -8.44 27.17 9.67
C SER A 237 -9.70 27.53 8.88
N VAL A 238 -10.33 28.66 9.19
CA VAL A 238 -11.51 29.18 8.48
C VAL A 238 -11.17 29.46 7.01
N ARG A 239 -10.01 30.07 6.74
CA ARG A 239 -9.55 30.31 5.36
C ARG A 239 -9.37 29.00 4.58
N LEU A 240 -8.79 27.98 5.20
CA LEU A 240 -8.58 26.67 4.55
C LEU A 240 -9.91 25.94 4.31
N VAL A 241 -10.86 25.98 5.25
CA VAL A 241 -12.20 25.43 5.05
C VAL A 241 -12.95 26.15 3.92
N SER A 242 -12.79 27.47 3.83
CA SER A 242 -13.36 28.25 2.71
C SER A 242 -12.80 27.79 1.36
N GLN A 243 -11.50 27.52 1.27
CA GLN A 243 -10.89 26.96 0.06
C GLN A 243 -11.44 25.56 -0.27
N LEU A 244 -11.63 24.69 0.73
CA LEU A 244 -12.25 23.38 0.53
C LEU A 244 -13.66 23.52 -0.08
N PHE A 245 -14.49 24.43 0.45
CA PHE A 245 -15.83 24.65 -0.07
C PHE A 245 -15.86 25.20 -1.49
N GLN A 246 -14.92 26.08 -1.83
CA GLN A 246 -14.76 26.55 -3.21
C GLN A 246 -14.49 25.37 -4.16
N ILE A 247 -13.57 24.47 -3.81
CA ILE A 247 -13.27 23.27 -4.62
C ILE A 247 -14.49 22.37 -4.75
N MET A 248 -15.17 22.08 -3.63
CA MET A 248 -16.38 21.27 -3.61
C MET A 248 -17.47 21.85 -4.51
N GLN A 249 -17.65 23.17 -4.48
CA GLN A 249 -18.62 23.88 -5.31
C GLN A 249 -18.23 23.83 -6.79
N THR A 250 -16.96 24.08 -7.12
CA THR A 250 -16.45 24.04 -8.51
C THR A 250 -16.70 22.68 -9.15
N HIS A 251 -16.42 21.60 -8.42
CA HIS A 251 -16.60 20.23 -8.93
C HIS A 251 -18.00 19.68 -8.69
N ARG A 252 -18.89 20.44 -8.05
CA ARG A 252 -20.26 20.03 -7.68
C ARG A 252 -20.31 18.71 -6.93
N TRP A 253 -19.39 18.54 -5.98
CA TRP A 253 -19.33 17.31 -5.20
C TRP A 253 -20.55 17.15 -4.30
N ILE A 254 -21.05 15.92 -4.24
CA ILE A 254 -22.09 15.50 -3.31
C ILE A 254 -21.38 14.84 -2.15
N ILE A 255 -21.63 15.35 -0.93
CA ILE A 255 -21.09 14.79 0.31
C ILE A 255 -22.12 13.91 1.00
N THR A 256 -21.62 12.98 1.80
CA THR A 256 -22.44 12.12 2.66
C THR A 256 -22.93 12.88 3.90
N TYR A 257 -23.89 12.29 4.61
CA TYR A 257 -24.43 12.87 5.84
C TYR A 257 -23.33 12.98 6.91
N GLU A 258 -22.46 11.99 6.97
CA GLU A 258 -21.36 11.88 7.92
C GLU A 258 -20.36 13.03 7.75
N ILE A 259 -20.07 13.41 6.50
CA ILE A 259 -19.22 14.58 6.20
C ILE A 259 -19.94 15.89 6.52
N ALA A 260 -21.24 16.00 6.22
CA ALA A 260 -22.01 17.18 6.59
C ALA A 260 -22.05 17.37 8.13
N GLU A 261 -22.18 16.28 8.88
CA GLU A 261 -22.14 16.30 10.34
C GLU A 261 -20.74 16.66 10.87
N CYS A 262 -19.67 16.13 10.24
CA CYS A 262 -18.29 16.50 10.56
C CYS A 262 -18.05 18.01 10.41
N ILE A 263 -18.48 18.58 9.28
CA ILE A 263 -18.40 20.02 9.02
C ILE A 263 -19.18 20.81 10.08
N GLN A 264 -20.41 20.39 10.38
CA GLN A 264 -21.26 21.05 11.38
C GLN A 264 -20.58 21.06 12.76
N ARG A 265 -20.05 19.92 13.20
CA ARG A 265 -19.34 19.81 14.48
C ARG A 265 -18.10 20.69 14.51
N TRP A 266 -17.36 20.77 13.41
CA TRP A 266 -16.19 21.65 13.32
C TRP A 266 -16.57 23.12 13.50
N PHE A 267 -17.59 23.61 12.78
CA PHE A 267 -18.08 24.99 12.93
C PHE A 267 -18.62 25.31 14.34
N ALA A 268 -19.28 24.35 14.98
CA ALA A 268 -19.79 24.51 16.35
C ALA A 268 -18.67 24.67 17.39
N ASN A 269 -17.48 24.16 17.09
CA ASN A 269 -16.32 24.18 17.98
C ASN A 269 -15.41 25.41 17.81
N LEU A 270 -15.66 26.28 16.82
CA LEU A 270 -14.94 27.55 16.67
C LEU A 270 -15.11 28.40 17.93
N LYS A 271 -14.18 29.32 18.23
CA LYS A 271 -14.27 30.16 19.43
C LYS A 271 -14.95 31.49 19.11
N HIS A 272 -14.64 32.09 17.97
CA HIS A 272 -15.07 33.43 17.58
C HIS A 272 -16.14 33.40 16.49
N GLU A 273 -16.04 32.48 15.53
CA GLU A 273 -17.02 32.32 14.44
C GLU A 273 -17.97 31.12 14.65
N ARG A 274 -18.47 30.95 15.88
CA ARG A 274 -19.39 29.84 16.20
C ARG A 274 -20.63 29.88 15.33
N TRP A 275 -20.82 28.81 14.56
CA TRP A 275 -22.09 28.59 13.90
C TRP A 275 -23.08 27.95 14.87
N SER A 276 -24.26 28.55 15.03
CA SER A 276 -25.36 28.02 15.84
C SER A 276 -26.51 27.42 15.01
N GLY A 277 -26.28 27.19 13.71
CA GLY A 277 -27.29 26.60 12.82
C GLY A 277 -27.28 25.07 12.82
N VAL A 278 -28.32 24.47 12.24
CA VAL A 278 -28.42 23.01 12.05
C VAL A 278 -28.31 22.71 10.56
N LEU A 279 -27.32 21.90 10.15
CA LEU A 279 -27.05 21.57 8.74
C LEU A 279 -28.08 20.56 8.18
N SER A 280 -28.97 20.05 9.04
CA SER A 280 -30.00 19.06 8.74
C SER A 280 -31.02 19.49 7.69
N ALA A 281 -31.12 20.78 7.36
CA ALA A 281 -32.05 21.29 6.35
C ALA A 281 -31.61 21.06 4.89
N PHE A 282 -30.34 20.71 4.62
CA PHE A 282 -29.81 20.58 3.25
C PHE A 282 -29.51 19.13 2.81
N VAL A 283 -29.77 18.14 3.65
CA VAL A 283 -29.42 16.73 3.38
C VAL A 283 -30.39 16.05 2.39
N ASN A 284 -31.53 16.67 2.05
CA ASN A 284 -32.41 16.13 1.00
C ASN A 284 -33.25 17.23 0.33
N ARG A 285 -32.61 17.98 -0.58
CA ARG A 285 -33.14 18.55 -1.84
C ARG A 285 -32.27 19.74 -2.25
N LEU A 286 -31.59 19.59 -3.39
CA LEU A 286 -31.06 20.66 -4.23
C LEU A 286 -29.93 21.55 -3.63
N VAL A 287 -28.77 21.44 -4.27
CA VAL A 287 -27.74 22.50 -4.44
C VAL A 287 -27.32 23.22 -3.15
N VAL A 288 -26.16 22.83 -2.63
CA VAL A 288 -25.35 23.63 -1.70
C VAL A 288 -24.95 24.91 -2.43
N THR A 289 -25.80 25.94 -2.40
CA THR A 289 -25.56 27.20 -3.13
C THR A 289 -25.20 28.36 -2.23
N LYS A 290 -25.26 28.26 -0.90
CA LYS A 290 -24.85 29.37 -0.02
C LYS A 290 -24.29 28.88 1.31
N LEU A 291 -22.96 28.94 1.42
CA LEU A 291 -22.23 29.04 2.69
C LEU A 291 -21.31 30.27 2.71
N LEU A 292 -21.61 31.28 1.90
CA LEU A 292 -21.10 32.67 2.00
C LEU A 292 -22.23 33.63 1.59
#